data_AF-G4D6V8-F1
#
_entry.id   AF-G4D6V8-F1
#
_cell.length_a   1.000
_cell.length_b   1.000
_cell.length_c   1.000
_cell.angle_alpha   90.00
_cell.angle_beta   90.00
_cell.angle_gamma   90.00
#
_symmetry.space_group_name_H-M   'P 1'
#
loop_
_entity.id
_entity.type
_entity.pdbx_description
1 polymer ?
#
loop_
_entity_poly.entity_id
_entity_poly.type
_entity_poly.pdbx_seq_one_letter_code
_entity_poly.pdbx_strand_id
1 'polypeptide(L)'
;LQIKSFKDFKNLIEFVGYSLSIVLFLISVLNFINIIATEILRNMVNLSILESIGLTKKNIKKYLVKKNLIYSLCGLVFSFIIMLLVDKYILIGFMEQTKWTSYKFVIMPLILVNFVNIIIGIIFTGRFYEKHSQNSLVDRIRSLE
;
A
#
# COMPACT_ATOMS: atom_id res chain seq x y z
N LEU A 1 35.11 10.19 25.68
CA LEU A 1 34.62 8.78 25.75
C LEU A 1 33.08 8.70 25.80
N GLN A 2 32.41 9.38 26.73
CA GLN A 2 30.93 9.33 26.86
C GLN A 2 30.16 9.81 25.61
N ILE A 3 30.61 10.88 24.94
CA ILE A 3 29.97 11.40 23.71
C ILE A 3 30.07 10.40 22.55
N LYS A 4 31.18 9.65 22.46
CA LYS A 4 31.39 8.65 21.41
C LYS A 4 30.47 7.45 21.62
N SER A 5 30.40 6.93 22.85
CA SER A 5 29.48 5.84 23.22
C SER A 5 28.01 6.22 23.00
N PHE A 6 27.61 7.46 23.31
CA PHE A 6 26.25 7.93 23.05
C PHE A 6 25.93 8.04 21.54
N LYS A 7 26.90 8.52 20.74
CA LYS A 7 26.77 8.58 19.27
C LYS A 7 26.67 7.18 18.65
N ASP A 8 27.47 6.24 19.12
CA ASP A 8 27.45 4.86 18.65
C ASP A 8 26.11 4.18 19.01
N PHE A 9 25.59 4.40 20.22
CA PHE A 9 24.28 3.91 20.64
C PHE A 9 23.13 4.49 19.79
N LYS A 10 23.17 5.81 19.52
CA LYS A 10 22.19 6.47 18.64
C LYS A 10 22.21 5.86 17.23
N ASN A 11 23.39 5.67 16.65
CA ASN A 11 23.54 5.08 15.32
C ASN A 11 22.98 3.66 15.25
N LEU A 12 23.14 2.86 16.32
CA LEU A 12 22.57 1.51 16.38
C LEU A 12 21.04 1.54 16.37
N ILE A 13 20.42 2.43 17.16
CA ILE A 13 18.96 2.59 17.17
C ILE A 13 18.46 3.06 15.79
N GLU A 14 19.12 4.04 15.18
CA GLU A 14 18.76 4.52 13.84
C GLU A 14 18.88 3.41 12.79
N PHE A 15 19.95 2.59 12.83
CA PHE A 15 20.15 1.47 11.92
C PHE A 15 19.05 0.41 12.05
N VAL A 16 18.69 0.04 13.28
CA VAL A 16 17.59 -0.92 13.53
C VAL A 16 16.25 -0.31 13.07
N GLY A 17 16.01 0.97 13.34
CA GLY A 17 14.80 1.66 12.90
C GLY A 17 14.66 1.70 11.37
N TYR A 18 15.75 2.01 10.64
CA TYR A 18 15.74 2.02 9.18
C TYR A 18 15.55 0.64 8.58
N SER A 19 16.24 -0.39 9.10
CA SER A 19 16.11 -1.75 8.59
C SER A 19 14.69 -2.30 8.77
N LEU A 20 14.07 -2.10 9.94
CA LEU A 20 12.67 -2.47 10.17
C LEU A 20 11.72 -1.71 9.24
N SER A 21 11.95 -0.41 9.04
CA SER A 21 11.11 0.41 8.17
C SER A 21 11.10 -0.09 6.72
N ILE A 22 12.26 -0.53 6.20
CA ILE A 22 12.37 -1.09 4.84
C ILE A 22 11.55 -2.39 4.73
N VAL A 23 11.66 -3.29 5.71
CA VAL A 23 10.91 -4.55 5.71
C VAL A 23 9.41 -4.29 5.76
N LEU A 24 8.95 -3.40 6.65
CA LEU A 24 7.54 -3.03 6.75
C LEU A 24 7.01 -2.36 5.48
N PHE A 25 7.82 -1.53 4.84
CA PHE A 25 7.48 -0.94 3.56
C PHE A 25 7.27 -2.00 2.48
N LEU A 26 8.16 -3.00 2.37
CA LEU A 26 8.01 -4.10 1.43
C LEU A 26 6.74 -4.92 1.71
N ILE A 27 6.45 -5.23 2.97
CA ILE A 27 5.22 -5.94 3.37
C ILE A 27 3.98 -5.14 2.95
N SER A 28 3.98 -3.82 3.14
CA SER A 28 2.89 -2.94 2.70
C SER A 28 2.65 -3.04 1.20
N VAL A 29 3.71 -2.95 0.39
CA VAL A 29 3.62 -3.05 -1.08
C VAL A 29 3.09 -4.43 -1.50
N LEU A 30 3.61 -5.51 -0.92
CA LEU A 30 3.18 -6.88 -1.23
C LEU A 30 1.70 -7.10 -0.90
N ASN A 31 1.26 -6.62 0.27
CA ASN A 31 -0.14 -6.74 0.66
C ASN A 31 -1.05 -5.98 -0.31
N PHE A 32 -0.65 -4.77 -0.71
CA PHE A 32 -1.40 -3.97 -1.67
C PHE A 32 -1.54 -4.66 -3.03
N ILE A 33 -0.45 -5.23 -3.54
CA ILE A 33 -0.45 -6.04 -4.77
C ILE A 33 -1.40 -7.23 -4.64
N ASN A 34 -1.33 -7.96 -3.53
CA ASN A 34 -2.16 -9.14 -3.30
C ASN A 34 -3.66 -8.81 -3.23
N ILE A 35 -4.02 -7.69 -2.61
CA ILE A 35 -5.40 -7.19 -2.57
C ILE A 35 -5.89 -6.92 -4.00
N ILE A 36 -5.12 -6.17 -4.80
CA ILE A 36 -5.49 -5.84 -6.19
C ILE A 36 -5.62 -7.12 -7.05
N ALA A 37 -4.64 -8.03 -6.95
CA ALA A 37 -4.65 -9.27 -7.72
C ALA A 37 -5.89 -10.12 -7.38
N THR A 38 -6.15 -10.31 -6.09
CA THR A 38 -7.31 -11.07 -5.60
C THR A 38 -8.62 -10.42 -6.06
N GLU A 39 -8.71 -9.10 -5.97
CA GLU A 39 -9.90 -8.38 -6.41
C GLU A 39 -10.16 -8.57 -7.91
N ILE A 40 -9.13 -8.46 -8.73
CA ILE A 40 -9.25 -8.66 -10.18
C ILE A 40 -9.69 -10.10 -10.46
N LEU A 41 -8.96 -11.09 -9.92
CA LEU A 41 -9.25 -12.51 -10.14
C LEU A 41 -10.67 -12.89 -9.71
N ARG A 42 -11.10 -12.47 -8.52
CA ARG A 42 -12.45 -12.76 -8.00
C ARG A 42 -13.56 -12.19 -8.87
N ASN A 43 -13.32 -11.05 -9.54
CA ASN A 43 -14.32 -10.38 -10.36
C ASN A 43 -14.13 -10.61 -11.86
N MET A 44 -13.20 -11.47 -12.30
CA MET A 44 -12.86 -11.61 -13.72
C MET A 44 -14.06 -12.00 -14.59
N VAL A 45 -14.95 -12.85 -14.10
CA VAL A 45 -16.16 -13.24 -14.82
C VAL A 45 -17.05 -12.02 -15.08
N ASN A 46 -17.29 -11.21 -14.04
CA ASN A 46 -18.09 -9.97 -14.15
C ASN A 46 -17.44 -8.95 -15.09
N LEU A 47 -16.11 -8.81 -15.03
CA LEU A 47 -15.37 -7.93 -15.94
C LEU A 47 -15.44 -8.42 -17.40
N SER A 48 -15.40 -9.73 -17.61
CA SER A 48 -15.53 -10.33 -18.95
C SER A 48 -16.95 -10.17 -19.50
N ILE A 49 -17.98 -10.26 -18.65
CA ILE A 49 -19.38 -9.98 -19.03
C ILE A 49 -19.51 -8.52 -19.46
N LEU A 50 -18.96 -7.59 -18.69
CA LEU A 50 -18.94 -6.16 -19.03
C LEU A 50 -18.25 -5.90 -20.37
N GLU A 51 -17.15 -6.61 -20.65
CA GLU A 51 -16.47 -6.57 -21.95
C GLU A 51 -17.37 -7.08 -23.09
N SER A 52 -18.10 -8.19 -22.87
CA SER A 52 -19.04 -8.74 -23.86
C SER A 52 -20.23 -7.82 -24.18
N ILE A 53 -20.65 -6.97 -23.24
CA ILE A 53 -21.74 -5.99 -23.44
C ILE A 53 -21.25 -4.72 -24.17
N GLY A 54 -19.94 -4.61 -24.43
CA GLY A 54 -19.35 -3.54 -25.25
C GLY A 54 -18.44 -2.58 -24.48
N LEU A 55 -18.09 -2.85 -23.21
CA LEU A 55 -17.07 -2.06 -22.52
C LEU A 55 -15.67 -2.41 -23.03
N THR A 56 -14.90 -1.41 -23.45
CA THR A 56 -13.52 -1.65 -23.86
C THR A 56 -12.62 -1.98 -22.66
N LYS A 57 -11.54 -2.74 -22.90
CA LYS A 57 -10.49 -3.01 -21.89
C LYS A 57 -9.94 -1.73 -21.25
N LYS A 58 -9.92 -0.60 -21.98
CA LYS A 58 -9.50 0.72 -21.43
C LYS A 58 -10.46 1.23 -20.37
N ASN A 59 -11.77 1.08 -20.57
CA ASN A 59 -12.79 1.48 -19.59
C ASN A 59 -12.69 0.64 -18.31
N ILE A 60 -12.47 -0.67 -18.46
CA ILE A 60 -12.31 -1.58 -17.31
C ILE A 60 -11.03 -1.25 -16.52
N LYS A 61 -9.91 -1.02 -17.20
CA LYS A 61 -8.66 -0.56 -16.55
C LYS A 61 -8.88 0.74 -15.77
N LYS A 62 -9.58 1.73 -16.35
CA LYS A 62 -9.90 3.01 -15.68
C LYS A 62 -10.79 2.82 -14.45
N TYR A 63 -11.77 1.91 -14.53
CA TYR A 63 -12.63 1.54 -13.40
C TYR A 63 -11.81 0.95 -12.25
N LEU A 64 -10.95 -0.03 -12.53
CA LEU A 64 -10.09 -0.66 -11.52
C LEU A 64 -9.13 0.36 -10.87
N VAL A 65 -8.50 1.23 -11.68
CA VAL A 65 -7.63 2.29 -11.15
C VAL A 65 -8.40 3.26 -10.24
N LYS A 66 -9.61 3.69 -10.63
CA LYS A 66 -10.43 4.58 -9.80
C LYS A 66 -10.79 3.93 -8.47
N LYS A 67 -11.09 2.63 -8.47
CA LYS A 67 -11.39 1.87 -7.26
C LYS A 67 -10.17 1.76 -6.34
N ASN A 68 -9.00 1.45 -6.90
CA ASN A 68 -7.73 1.43 -6.16
C ASN A 68 -7.35 2.79 -5.56
N LEU A 69 -7.63 3.90 -6.27
CA LEU A 69 -7.42 5.24 -5.75
C LEU A 69 -8.30 5.53 -4.53
N ILE A 70 -9.58 5.12 -4.57
CA ILE A 70 -10.50 5.28 -3.44
C ILE A 70 -9.98 4.48 -2.24
N TYR A 71 -9.56 3.22 -2.43
CA TYR A 71 -8.97 2.43 -1.35
C TYR A 71 -7.71 3.06 -0.77
N SER A 72 -6.84 3.61 -1.62
CA SER A 72 -5.60 4.24 -1.18
C SER A 72 -5.86 5.52 -0.38
N LEU A 73 -6.84 6.33 -0.80
CA LEU A 73 -7.27 7.53 -0.09
C LEU A 73 -7.92 7.22 1.26
N CYS A 74 -8.84 6.26 1.30
CA CYS A 74 -9.43 5.80 2.56
C CYS A 74 -8.36 5.25 3.51
N GLY A 75 -7.40 4.48 2.97
CA GLY A 75 -6.25 3.99 3.72
C GLY A 75 -5.41 5.12 4.30
N LEU A 76 -5.11 6.17 3.53
CA LEU A 76 -4.36 7.33 3.99
C LEU A 76 -5.06 8.02 5.17
N VAL A 77 -6.36 8.28 5.05
CA VAL A 77 -7.16 8.91 6.12
C VAL A 77 -7.13 8.04 7.38
N PHE A 78 -7.34 6.73 7.23
CA PHE A 78 -7.36 5.81 8.37
C PHE A 78 -5.98 5.70 9.04
N SER A 79 -4.91 5.59 8.26
CA SER A 79 -3.54 5.58 8.76
C SER A 79 -3.18 6.90 9.45
N PHE A 80 -3.66 8.04 8.95
CA PHE A 80 -3.46 9.33 9.60
C PHE A 80 -4.16 9.41 10.97
N ILE A 81 -5.40 8.92 11.07
CA ILE A 81 -6.13 8.85 12.34
C ILE A 81 -5.39 7.94 13.33
N ILE A 82 -4.96 6.75 12.89
CA ILE A 82 -4.17 5.84 13.74
C ILE A 82 -2.88 6.50 14.20
N MET A 83 -2.17 7.19 13.31
CA MET A 83 -0.94 7.89 13.64
C MET A 83 -1.17 8.95 14.74
N LEU A 84 -2.24 9.74 14.63
CA LEU A 84 -2.61 10.72 15.66
C LEU A 84 -2.96 10.07 17.02
N LEU A 85 -3.63 8.92 16.99
CA LEU A 85 -3.98 8.19 18.22
C LEU A 85 -2.72 7.62 18.89
N VAL A 86 -1.86 6.96 18.12
CA VAL A 86 -0.59 6.42 18.64
C VAL A 86 0.27 7.53 19.22
N ASP A 87 0.35 8.67 18.54
CA ASP A 87 1.07 9.83 19.03
C ASP A 87 0.56 10.31 20.38
N LYS A 88 -0.75 10.57 20.46
CA LYS A 88 -1.35 11.12 21.67
C LYS A 88 -1.30 10.16 22.87
N TYR A 89 -1.56 8.87 22.67
CA TYR A 89 -1.74 7.93 23.77
C TYR A 89 -0.48 7.16 24.15
N ILE A 90 0.38 6.84 23.18
CA ILE A 90 1.56 6.02 23.42
C ILE A 90 2.80 6.91 23.51
N LEU A 91 3.02 7.78 22.53
CA LEU A 91 4.25 8.57 22.46
C LEU A 91 4.33 9.60 23.59
N ILE A 92 3.28 10.38 23.85
CA ILE A 92 3.31 11.37 24.95
C ILE A 92 3.62 10.71 26.30
N GLY A 93 2.97 9.58 26.63
CA GLY A 93 3.22 8.86 27.88
C GLY A 93 4.63 8.26 28.00
N PHE A 94 5.27 7.92 26.87
CA PHE A 94 6.66 7.46 26.84
C PHE A 94 7.67 8.62 26.91
N MET A 95 7.33 9.76 26.29
CA MET A 95 8.17 10.97 26.26
C MET A 95 8.24 11.65 27.62
N GLU A 96 7.16 11.63 28.43
CA GLU A 96 7.20 12.14 29.81
C GLU A 96 8.25 11.41 30.67
N GLN A 97 8.51 10.14 30.38
CA GLN A 97 9.54 9.33 31.05
C GLN A 97 10.95 9.59 30.50
N THR A 98 11.07 10.13 29.29
CA THR A 98 12.34 10.26 28.56
C THR A 98 12.59 11.72 28.15
N LYS A 99 13.21 12.51 29.04
CA LYS A 99 13.56 13.94 28.84
C LYS A 99 14.55 14.23 27.68
N TRP A 100 14.83 13.28 26.80
CA TRP A 100 15.98 13.30 25.88
C TRP A 100 15.62 13.52 24.40
N THR A 101 14.35 13.73 24.04
CA THR A 101 13.96 13.78 22.62
C THR A 101 13.01 14.93 22.29
N SER A 102 13.39 15.76 21.31
CA SER A 102 12.46 16.69 20.65
C SER A 102 11.58 15.91 19.68
N TYR A 103 10.29 15.79 20.00
CA TYR A 103 9.31 15.19 19.12
C TYR A 103 9.01 16.12 17.94
N LYS A 104 9.13 15.61 16.71
CA LYS A 104 8.61 16.27 15.52
C LYS A 104 7.60 15.34 14.87
N PHE A 105 6.37 15.82 14.75
CA PHE A 105 5.34 15.13 13.99
C PHE A 105 5.73 15.14 12.51
N VAL A 106 6.09 13.99 11.94
CA VAL A 106 6.51 13.88 10.53
C VAL A 106 5.46 13.11 9.73
N ILE A 107 4.65 13.84 8.96
CA ILE A 107 3.63 13.26 8.05
C ILE A 107 4.25 12.84 6.71
N MET A 108 5.43 13.38 6.38
CA MET A 108 6.13 13.14 5.11
C MET A 108 6.25 11.65 4.70
N PRO A 109 6.68 10.71 5.57
CA PRO A 109 6.81 9.31 5.19
C PRO A 109 5.44 8.66 4.90
N LEU A 110 4.37 9.07 5.58
CA LEU A 110 3.01 8.55 5.33
C LEU A 110 2.57 8.86 3.90
N ILE A 111 2.75 10.11 3.47
CA ILE A 111 2.38 10.57 2.13
C ILE A 111 3.24 9.86 1.09
N LEU A 112 4.55 9.74 1.34
CA LEU A 112 5.49 9.11 0.41
C LEU A 112 5.15 7.63 0.19
N VAL A 113 4.92 6.86 1.24
CA VAL A 113 4.56 5.43 1.13
C VAL A 113 3.23 5.24 0.38
N ASN A 114 2.23 6.07 0.69
CA ASN A 114 0.93 5.99 0.01
C ASN A 114 1.05 6.33 -1.48
N PHE A 115 1.84 7.37 -1.82
CA PHE A 115 2.10 7.76 -3.20
C PHE A 115 2.79 6.64 -4.00
N VAL A 116 3.80 5.99 -3.41
CA VAL A 116 4.47 4.85 -4.05
C VAL A 116 3.50 3.68 -4.27
N ASN A 117 2.66 3.36 -3.29
CA ASN A 117 1.63 2.34 -3.44
C ASN A 117 0.65 2.65 -4.58
N ILE A 118 0.20 3.90 -4.73
CA ILE A 118 -0.68 4.31 -5.84
C ILE A 118 -0.01 4.08 -7.20
N ILE A 119 1.26 4.49 -7.36
CA ILE A 119 2.00 4.31 -8.61
C ILE A 119 2.10 2.82 -8.96
N ILE A 120 2.49 1.99 -7.98
CA ILE A 120 2.60 0.55 -8.15
C ILE A 120 1.22 -0.03 -8.51
N GLY A 121 0.15 0.40 -7.84
CA GLY A 121 -1.21 -0.03 -8.12
C GLY A 121 -1.65 0.24 -9.54
N ILE A 122 -1.38 1.44 -10.07
CA ILE A 122 -1.74 1.81 -11.45
C ILE A 122 -1.01 0.91 -12.45
N ILE A 123 0.30 0.76 -12.29
CA ILE A 123 1.15 -0.04 -13.19
C ILE A 123 0.75 -1.52 -13.12
N PHE A 124 0.58 -2.05 -11.91
CA PHE A 124 0.26 -3.44 -11.66
C PHE A 124 -1.14 -3.78 -12.19
N THR A 125 -2.15 -2.97 -11.88
CA THR A 125 -3.54 -3.16 -12.36
C THR A 125 -3.59 -3.28 -13.88
N GLY A 126 -2.90 -2.38 -14.59
CA GLY A 126 -2.90 -2.36 -16.05
C GLY A 126 -2.31 -3.63 -16.66
N ARG A 127 -1.15 -4.08 -16.15
CA ARG A 127 -0.44 -5.27 -16.64
C ARG A 127 -1.12 -6.57 -16.23
N PHE A 128 -1.56 -6.66 -14.98
CA PHE A 128 -2.15 -7.87 -14.41
C PHE A 128 -3.50 -8.19 -15.07
N TYR A 129 -4.36 -7.18 -15.26
CA TYR A 129 -5.64 -7.36 -15.93
C TYR A 129 -5.49 -7.79 -17.39
N GLU A 130 -4.59 -7.16 -18.14
CA GLU A 130 -4.38 -7.50 -19.56
C GLU A 130 -3.89 -8.93 -19.76
N LYS A 131 -2.98 -9.38 -18.89
CA LYS A 131 -2.49 -10.77 -18.91
C LYS A 131 -3.60 -11.79 -18.63
N HIS A 132 -4.48 -11.52 -17.68
CA HIS A 132 -5.49 -12.50 -17.25
C HIS A 132 -6.82 -12.40 -18.01
N SER A 133 -7.14 -11.26 -18.64
CA SER A 133 -8.33 -11.09 -19.49
C SER A 133 -8.30 -12.01 -20.72
N GLN A 134 -7.11 -12.30 -21.27
CA GLN A 134 -6.96 -13.25 -22.37
C GLN A 134 -7.29 -14.69 -21.93
N ASN A 135 -6.83 -15.07 -20.73
CA ASN A 135 -7.06 -16.40 -20.18
C ASN A 135 -8.55 -16.62 -19.85
N SER A 136 -9.24 -15.63 -19.27
CA SER A 136 -10.66 -15.80 -18.93
C SER A 136 -11.58 -15.95 -20.14
N LEU A 137 -11.23 -15.36 -21.29
CA LEU A 137 -11.97 -15.57 -22.55
C LEU A 137 -11.80 -16.99 -23.07
N VAL A 138 -10.58 -17.53 -23.04
CA VAL A 138 -10.28 -18.91 -23.44
C VAL A 138 -10.97 -19.91 -22.51
N ASP A 139 -10.91 -19.68 -21.20
CA ASP A 139 -11.58 -20.53 -20.20
C ASP A 139 -13.10 -20.52 -20.38
N ARG A 140 -13.70 -19.37 -20.77
CA ARG A 140 -15.14 -19.27 -21.09
C ARG A 140 -15.52 -20.09 -22.30
N ILE A 141 -14.75 -20.02 -23.39
CA ILE A 141 -15.01 -20.80 -24.60
C ILE A 141 -14.90 -22.30 -24.28
N ARG A 142 -13.87 -22.68 -23.53
CA ARG A 142 -13.67 -24.08 -23.10
C ARG A 142 -14.78 -24.60 -22.18
N SER A 143 -15.41 -23.74 -21.38
CA SER A 143 -16.54 -24.14 -20.52
C SER A 143 -17.87 -24.32 -21.25
N LEU A 144 -17.94 -23.92 -22.53
CA LEU A 144 -19.12 -24.06 -23.40
C LEU A 144 -19.03 -25.30 -24.32
N GLU A 145 -17.84 -25.92 -24.42
CA GLU A 145 -17.64 -27.27 -24.98
C GLU A 145 -17.91 -28.34 -23.92
#